data_AF-A0ABD3VDN2-F1
#
_entry.id   AF-A0ABD3VDN2-F1
#
_cell.length_a   1.000
_cell.length_b   1.000
_cell.length_c   1.000
_cell.angle_alpha   90.00
_cell.angle_beta   90.00
_cell.angle_gamma   90.00
#
_symmetry.space_group_name_H-M   'P 1'
#
loop_
_entity.id
_entity.type
_entity.pdbx_description
1 polymer ?
#
loop_
_entity_poly.entity_id
_entity_poly.type
_entity_poly.pdbx_seq_one_letter_code
_entity_poly.pdbx_strand_id
1 'polypeptide(L)'
;MLRLTRLKVCLFVNLLSLADFAPTDSAAWLAMCNRKIKPGNDSSYAIFHCNVPQGGHMLFSDIRSWASIHSKGMFGVSIVCEIGGRISLPWPFKANNLVSLEVRFCALDDFLSEMTYSNITQIPDYLRNLVISDVSIHVGVRDLHDTVQNIENITRDADCGQLTLHRMVFRNIHFNRKTTESELDVHLYGHNSTDESDFVAADSLVHHCSYNNLTSLDESGSRSMGKYHLRLLTETSMFPRLEEYILRNNNFSHVPHKLQTWTHNFPNLRVLDLSENELVAFEFDLVTVAQGLFNTKYRLIDLRKNKIGSVSIEGAMNLQRIGDIIVDLRENPLYCNCRLADFRRYLQEMYEKYQDEHTRQLLSDIKCSLPFNLRNSSVLDSSLDHFFNC
;
A
#
# COMPACT_ATOMS: atom_id res chain seq x y z
N MET A 1 -11.15 -6.50 -23.32
CA MET A 1 -9.69 -6.34 -23.09
C MET A 1 -9.44 -5.31 -21.97
N LEU A 2 -9.99 -5.59 -20.79
CA LEU A 2 -10.58 -4.55 -19.93
C LEU A 2 -10.88 -5.17 -18.56
N ARG A 3 -9.84 -5.62 -17.84
CA ARG A 3 -9.99 -6.50 -16.66
C ARG A 3 -8.62 -6.73 -15.98
N LEU A 4 -7.78 -5.69 -15.96
CA LEU A 4 -6.33 -5.80 -15.70
C LEU A 4 -5.74 -4.68 -14.84
N THR A 5 -6.55 -3.91 -14.13
CA THR A 5 -6.09 -2.66 -13.53
C THR A 5 -5.30 -2.82 -12.21
N ARG A 6 -5.16 -4.05 -11.68
CA ARG A 6 -4.09 -4.40 -10.71
C ARG A 6 -2.75 -4.75 -11.37
N LEU A 7 -2.73 -4.98 -12.68
CA LEU A 7 -1.57 -5.47 -13.45
C LEU A 7 -1.08 -4.49 -14.53
N LYS A 8 -1.93 -3.58 -15.00
CA LYS A 8 -1.62 -2.63 -16.09
C LYS A 8 -0.90 -1.35 -15.65
N VAL A 9 -0.39 -1.28 -14.43
CA VAL A 9 0.33 -0.09 -13.97
C VAL A 9 1.83 -0.11 -14.29
N CYS A 10 2.39 -1.24 -14.69
CA CYS A 10 3.84 -1.37 -14.72
C CYS A 10 4.45 -1.62 -16.10
N LEU A 11 3.99 -0.91 -17.13
CA LEU A 11 4.62 -1.01 -18.45
C LEU A 11 5.08 0.37 -18.96
N PHE A 12 6.12 0.89 -18.33
CA PHE A 12 7.14 1.75 -18.96
C PHE A 12 8.45 1.55 -18.21
N VAL A 13 9.30 0.61 -18.65
CA VAL A 13 10.67 0.45 -18.10
C VAL A 13 11.65 0.04 -19.19
N ASN A 14 12.84 0.67 -19.13
CA ASN A 14 14.01 0.50 -19.98
C ASN A 14 14.63 -0.91 -19.87
N LEU A 15 15.12 -1.40 -21.00
CA LEU A 15 15.82 -2.67 -21.16
C LEU A 15 17.24 -2.61 -20.59
N LEU A 16 17.56 -3.48 -19.63
CA LEU A 16 18.92 -3.95 -19.37
C LEU A 16 18.85 -5.46 -19.20
N SER A 17 19.68 -6.19 -19.96
CA SER A 17 19.72 -7.64 -19.93
C SER A 17 20.50 -8.14 -18.71
N LEU A 18 19.99 -9.20 -18.10
CA LEU A 18 20.72 -10.02 -17.14
C LEU A 18 20.74 -11.45 -17.66
N ALA A 19 21.86 -12.12 -17.46
CA ALA A 19 22.11 -13.47 -17.90
C ALA A 19 21.33 -14.49 -17.06
N ASP A 20 20.72 -15.47 -17.73
CA ASP A 20 19.97 -16.55 -17.12
C ASP A 20 20.90 -17.60 -16.49
N PHE A 21 20.62 -17.94 -15.23
CA PHE A 21 21.16 -19.11 -14.54
C PHE A 21 20.12 -20.23 -14.52
N ALA A 22 20.52 -21.45 -14.87
CA ALA A 22 19.65 -22.63 -14.84
C ALA A 22 19.27 -23.01 -13.39
N PRO A 23 17.99 -23.29 -13.10
CA PRO A 23 17.54 -23.64 -11.74
C PRO A 23 17.96 -25.07 -11.38
N THR A 24 18.59 -25.25 -10.24
CA THR A 24 18.79 -26.57 -9.60
C THR A 24 17.55 -26.93 -8.80
N ASP A 25 16.84 -27.99 -9.21
CA ASP A 25 15.54 -28.39 -8.66
C ASP A 25 15.58 -29.09 -7.28
N SER A 26 14.57 -28.71 -6.49
CA SER A 26 13.96 -29.27 -5.27
C SER A 26 14.83 -29.59 -4.04
N ALA A 27 15.04 -28.56 -3.22
CA ALA A 27 15.44 -28.65 -1.84
C ALA A 27 14.23 -28.23 -0.97
N ALA A 28 13.29 -29.14 -0.67
CA ALA A 28 11.92 -28.87 -0.16
C ALA A 28 11.90 -27.89 1.04
N TRP A 29 12.03 -26.59 0.72
CA TRP A 29 12.23 -25.41 1.57
C TRP A 29 12.85 -25.77 2.92
N LEU A 30 13.98 -26.42 2.68
CA LEU A 30 14.69 -27.46 3.40
C LEU A 30 14.14 -27.84 4.80
N ALA A 31 13.08 -28.65 4.80
CA ALA A 31 12.38 -29.22 5.96
C ALA A 31 11.78 -28.17 6.91
N MET A 32 11.09 -27.21 6.28
CA MET A 32 10.55 -26.00 6.87
C MET A 32 11.57 -25.19 7.65
N CYS A 33 12.60 -24.85 6.89
CA CYS A 33 13.62 -23.88 7.23
C CYS A 33 14.35 -24.25 8.55
N ASN A 34 14.54 -25.58 8.73
CA ASN A 34 15.34 -26.31 9.72
C ASN A 34 15.30 -25.84 11.20
N ARG A 35 14.08 -25.52 11.67
CA ARG A 35 13.57 -25.23 13.04
C ARG A 35 14.49 -25.37 14.30
N LYS A 36 14.63 -24.29 15.09
CA LYS A 36 14.26 -24.30 16.54
C LYS A 36 13.42 -23.07 16.87
N ILE A 37 12.31 -23.33 17.55
CA ILE A 37 11.18 -22.43 17.79
C ILE A 37 11.54 -21.51 18.96
N LYS A 38 11.69 -20.21 18.72
CA LYS A 38 11.52 -19.23 19.80
C LYS A 38 10.01 -19.04 19.98
N PRO A 39 9.44 -19.28 21.17
CA PRO A 39 8.13 -18.72 21.45
C PRO A 39 8.27 -17.21 21.26
N GLY A 40 7.46 -16.62 20.37
CA GLY A 40 7.34 -15.17 20.39
C GLY A 40 6.84 -14.80 21.78
N ASN A 41 7.45 -13.78 22.39
CA ASN A 41 7.10 -13.31 23.74
C ASN A 41 5.60 -12.96 23.90
N ASP A 42 4.82 -12.97 22.81
CA ASP A 42 3.38 -12.71 22.74
C ASP A 42 2.60 -13.57 21.71
N SER A 43 3.22 -14.51 20.97
CA SER A 43 2.56 -15.14 19.81
C SER A 43 2.14 -16.59 20.04
N SER A 44 0.83 -16.85 19.90
CA SER A 44 0.17 -18.17 19.99
C SER A 44 0.56 -19.19 18.89
N TYR A 45 1.57 -18.88 18.07
CA TYR A 45 1.99 -19.67 16.93
C TYR A 45 3.50 -19.59 16.67
N ALA A 46 4.05 -20.60 15.99
CA ALA A 46 5.47 -20.66 15.64
C ALA A 46 5.76 -19.92 14.32
N ILE A 47 6.91 -19.25 14.22
CA ILE A 47 7.35 -18.56 13.00
C ILE A 47 8.58 -19.28 12.43
N PHE A 48 8.58 -19.52 11.11
CA PHE A 48 9.66 -20.16 10.37
C PHE A 48 10.40 -19.14 9.52
N HIS A 49 11.71 -19.07 9.67
CA HIS A 49 12.57 -18.13 8.94
C HIS A 49 13.31 -18.86 7.84
N CYS A 50 13.11 -18.44 6.60
CA CYS A 50 13.60 -19.09 5.40
C CYS A 50 14.49 -18.11 4.64
N ASN A 51 15.74 -18.51 4.38
CA ASN A 51 16.67 -17.74 3.57
C ASN A 51 16.83 -18.43 2.22
N VAL A 52 16.49 -17.73 1.14
CA VAL A 52 16.68 -18.22 -0.23
C VAL A 52 18.04 -17.73 -0.72
N PRO A 53 19.01 -18.63 -0.98
CA PRO A 53 20.36 -18.22 -1.34
C PRO A 53 20.40 -17.57 -2.73
N GLN A 54 21.51 -16.91 -3.06
CA GLN A 54 21.75 -16.35 -4.38
C GLN A 54 21.53 -17.40 -5.49
N GLY A 55 20.69 -17.07 -6.47
CA GLY A 55 20.30 -17.97 -7.57
C GLY A 55 19.36 -19.12 -7.16
N GLY A 56 19.04 -19.25 -5.87
CA GLY A 56 18.08 -20.21 -5.36
C GLY A 56 16.66 -19.88 -5.79
N HIS A 57 15.83 -20.91 -5.91
CA HIS A 57 14.42 -20.78 -6.24
C HIS A 57 13.57 -21.60 -5.26
N MET A 58 12.67 -20.92 -4.55
CA MET A 58 11.74 -21.52 -3.61
C MET A 58 10.34 -21.63 -4.21
N LEU A 59 9.65 -22.74 -3.97
CA LEU A 59 8.26 -22.93 -4.41
C LEU A 59 7.31 -22.81 -3.22
N PHE A 60 6.31 -21.94 -3.32
CA PHE A 60 5.28 -21.82 -2.27
C PHE A 60 4.40 -23.07 -2.14
N SER A 61 4.28 -23.86 -3.20
CA SER A 61 3.63 -25.18 -3.18
C SER A 61 4.29 -26.13 -2.17
N ASP A 62 5.59 -26.00 -1.94
CA ASP A 62 6.25 -26.81 -0.94
C ASP A 62 5.82 -26.40 0.48
N ILE A 63 5.59 -25.09 0.74
CA ILE A 63 5.02 -24.58 2.01
C ILE A 63 3.69 -25.26 2.31
N ARG A 64 2.80 -25.28 1.31
CA ARG A 64 1.48 -25.92 1.40
C ARG A 64 1.62 -27.41 1.70
N SER A 65 2.55 -28.08 1.03
CA SER A 65 2.75 -29.53 1.12
C SER A 65 3.25 -29.97 2.51
N TRP A 66 4.13 -29.20 3.14
CA TRP A 66 4.52 -29.50 4.52
C TRP A 66 3.40 -29.16 5.51
N ALA A 67 2.68 -28.06 5.28
CA ALA A 67 1.63 -27.60 6.20
C ALA A 67 0.53 -28.64 6.30
N SER A 68 0.15 -29.28 5.19
CA SER A 68 -0.84 -30.36 5.18
C SER A 68 -0.40 -31.61 5.97
N ILE A 69 0.91 -31.87 6.05
CA ILE A 69 1.45 -33.06 6.72
C ILE A 69 1.80 -32.80 8.19
N HIS A 70 2.35 -31.63 8.52
CA HIS A 70 3.05 -31.39 9.79
C HIS A 70 2.43 -30.30 10.67
N SER A 71 1.55 -29.45 10.13
CA SER A 71 0.95 -28.37 10.93
C SER A 71 -0.24 -28.89 11.75
N LYS A 72 -0.07 -28.98 13.07
CA LYS A 72 -1.17 -29.22 14.02
C LYS A 72 -1.76 -27.93 14.60
N GLY A 73 -1.15 -26.79 14.32
CA GLY A 73 -1.55 -25.49 14.82
C GLY A 73 -1.13 -24.37 13.86
N MET A 74 -1.55 -23.15 14.20
CA MET A 74 -1.24 -21.94 13.44
C MET A 74 0.28 -21.73 13.32
N PHE A 75 0.74 -21.15 12.21
CA PHE A 75 2.14 -20.78 12.02
C PHE A 75 2.34 -19.56 11.11
N GLY A 76 3.54 -18.98 11.19
CA GLY A 76 4.00 -17.94 10.28
C GLY A 76 5.23 -18.36 9.49
N VAL A 77 5.45 -17.74 8.33
CA VAL A 77 6.66 -17.90 7.51
C VAL A 77 7.23 -16.53 7.17
N SER A 78 8.53 -16.36 7.35
CA SER A 78 9.29 -15.16 6.98
C SER A 78 10.40 -15.57 6.02
N ILE A 79 10.32 -15.07 4.79
CA ILE A 79 11.17 -15.44 3.67
C ILE A 79 12.03 -14.23 3.29
N VAL A 80 13.33 -14.42 3.26
CA VAL A 80 14.30 -13.40 2.87
C VAL A 80 15.15 -13.99 1.74
N CYS A 81 15.20 -13.31 0.60
CA CYS A 81 16.08 -13.71 -0.49
C CYS A 81 17.40 -12.96 -0.44
N GLU A 82 18.50 -13.66 -0.69
CA GLU A 82 19.76 -13.04 -1.10
C GLU A 82 19.63 -12.48 -2.52
N ILE A 83 20.65 -11.74 -2.96
CA ILE A 83 20.65 -11.10 -4.29
C ILE A 83 20.41 -12.15 -5.37
N GLY A 84 19.36 -11.96 -6.18
CA GLY A 84 18.98 -12.87 -7.25
C GLY A 84 18.22 -14.13 -6.79
N GLY A 85 17.88 -14.26 -5.51
CA GLY A 85 17.00 -15.30 -5.01
C GLY A 85 15.55 -15.09 -5.46
N ARG A 86 14.87 -16.20 -5.78
CA ARG A 86 13.54 -16.20 -6.40
C ARG A 86 12.54 -17.01 -5.58
N ILE A 87 11.27 -16.65 -5.67
CA ILE A 87 10.17 -17.43 -5.12
C ILE A 87 8.99 -17.48 -6.10
N SER A 88 8.52 -18.69 -6.41
CA SER A 88 7.22 -18.90 -7.04
C SER A 88 6.14 -18.72 -5.97
N LEU A 89 5.41 -17.60 -6.03
CA LEU A 89 4.48 -17.18 -5.00
C LEU A 89 3.14 -16.74 -5.63
N PRO A 90 2.22 -17.68 -5.86
CA PRO A 90 0.94 -17.38 -6.48
C PRO A 90 -0.02 -16.65 -5.54
N TRP A 91 -0.63 -15.57 -6.02
CA TRP A 91 -1.77 -14.94 -5.35
C TRP A 91 -2.97 -15.90 -5.35
N PRO A 92 -3.64 -16.13 -4.21
CA PRO A 92 -3.73 -15.25 -3.04
C PRO A 92 -2.94 -15.71 -1.80
N PHE A 93 -1.86 -16.48 -1.96
CA PHE A 93 -0.96 -16.89 -0.88
C PHE A 93 -1.56 -17.81 0.20
N LYS A 94 -2.59 -18.59 -0.14
CA LYS A 94 -3.24 -19.50 0.81
C LYS A 94 -2.40 -20.71 1.17
N ALA A 95 -2.36 -21.07 2.45
CA ALA A 95 -1.87 -22.35 2.95
C ALA A 95 -2.58 -22.70 4.26
N ASN A 96 -2.83 -24.00 4.51
CA ASN A 96 -3.48 -24.46 5.74
C ASN A 96 -2.73 -23.94 6.97
N ASN A 97 -3.45 -23.41 7.97
CA ASN A 97 -2.92 -22.90 9.23
C ASN A 97 -1.90 -21.74 9.14
N LEU A 98 -1.68 -21.14 7.97
CA LEU A 98 -0.78 -20.01 7.80
C LEU A 98 -1.44 -18.71 8.29
N VAL A 99 -0.90 -18.10 9.35
CA VAL A 99 -1.42 -16.86 9.95
C VAL A 99 -0.55 -15.62 9.69
N SER A 100 0.71 -15.82 9.29
CA SER A 100 1.63 -14.74 8.96
C SER A 100 2.52 -15.13 7.78
N LEU A 101 2.62 -14.27 6.78
CA LEU A 101 3.53 -14.44 5.65
C LEU A 101 4.31 -13.15 5.46
N GLU A 102 5.63 -13.27 5.45
CA GLU A 102 6.55 -12.18 5.16
C GLU A 102 7.50 -12.61 4.05
N VAL A 103 7.69 -11.77 3.04
CA VAL A 103 8.59 -12.00 1.90
C VAL A 103 9.35 -10.72 1.61
N ARG A 104 10.68 -10.79 1.61
CA ARG A 104 11.56 -9.63 1.43
C ARG A 104 12.71 -9.87 0.46
N PHE A 105 13.06 -8.85 -0.31
CA PHE A 105 14.24 -8.82 -1.19
C PHE A 105 14.24 -9.90 -2.29
N CYS A 106 13.05 -10.44 -2.62
CA CYS A 106 12.88 -11.55 -3.55
C CYS A 106 12.41 -11.08 -4.93
N ALA A 107 12.81 -11.82 -5.97
CA ALA A 107 12.09 -11.84 -7.23
C ALA A 107 10.92 -12.83 -7.15
N LEU A 108 9.71 -12.37 -7.43
CA LEU A 108 8.47 -13.14 -7.31
C LEU A 108 8.06 -13.61 -8.70
N ASP A 109 7.99 -14.92 -8.87
CA ASP A 109 7.47 -15.56 -10.07
C ASP A 109 6.06 -16.10 -9.83
N ASP A 110 5.35 -16.39 -10.93
CA ASP A 110 4.06 -17.10 -10.94
C ASP A 110 2.94 -16.42 -10.14
N PHE A 111 3.05 -15.11 -9.90
CA PHE A 111 2.09 -14.33 -9.13
C PHE A 111 0.64 -14.49 -9.62
N LEU A 112 0.45 -14.65 -10.94
CA LEU A 112 -0.87 -14.81 -11.56
C LEU A 112 -1.30 -16.26 -11.81
N SER A 113 -0.45 -17.24 -11.50
CA SER A 113 -0.67 -18.62 -11.95
C SER A 113 -1.92 -19.28 -11.34
N GLU A 114 -2.44 -18.75 -10.23
CA GLU A 114 -3.62 -19.32 -9.53
C GLU A 114 -4.87 -18.43 -9.57
N MET A 115 -4.89 -17.37 -10.39
CA MET A 115 -6.02 -16.42 -10.44
C MET A 115 -7.37 -17.09 -10.78
N THR A 116 -7.34 -18.16 -11.59
CA THR A 116 -8.52 -18.90 -12.07
C THR A 116 -8.59 -20.32 -11.51
N TYR A 117 -7.70 -20.66 -10.58
CA TYR A 117 -7.56 -22.03 -10.08
C TYR A 117 -8.55 -22.31 -8.95
N SER A 118 -9.63 -23.06 -9.24
CA SER A 118 -10.73 -23.27 -8.29
C SER A 118 -10.36 -24.04 -7.02
N ASN A 119 -9.35 -24.92 -7.04
CA ASN A 119 -8.97 -25.69 -5.85
C ASN A 119 -8.39 -24.80 -4.73
N ILE A 120 -7.92 -23.58 -5.04
CA ILE A 120 -7.44 -22.63 -4.04
C ILE A 120 -8.54 -22.25 -3.03
N THR A 121 -9.81 -22.35 -3.46
CA THR A 121 -10.98 -22.04 -2.63
C THR A 121 -11.24 -23.06 -1.52
N GLN A 122 -10.67 -24.25 -1.65
CA GLN A 122 -10.78 -25.30 -0.65
C GLN A 122 -9.81 -25.09 0.52
N ILE A 123 -8.78 -24.24 0.33
CA ILE A 123 -7.83 -23.92 1.38
C ILE A 123 -8.43 -22.79 2.24
N PRO A 124 -8.65 -23.01 3.55
CA PRO A 124 -9.18 -21.97 4.42
C PRO A 124 -8.23 -20.78 4.54
N ASP A 125 -8.80 -19.58 4.65
CA ASP A 125 -8.06 -18.34 4.91
C ASP A 125 -7.86 -18.18 6.42
N TYR A 126 -6.59 -18.15 6.84
CA TYR A 126 -6.19 -17.83 8.22
C TYR A 126 -5.20 -16.67 8.27
N LEU A 127 -4.83 -16.07 7.14
CA LEU A 127 -3.73 -15.13 7.06
C LEU A 127 -4.11 -13.78 7.68
N ARG A 128 -3.47 -13.44 8.81
CA ARG A 128 -3.72 -12.19 9.54
C ARG A 128 -2.68 -11.12 9.26
N ASN A 129 -1.43 -11.53 9.02
CA ASN A 129 -0.33 -10.61 8.78
C ASN A 129 0.33 -10.95 7.44
N LEU A 130 0.32 -9.99 6.53
CA LEU A 130 0.97 -10.11 5.23
C LEU A 130 1.97 -8.99 5.04
N VAL A 131 3.22 -9.34 4.75
CA VAL A 131 4.29 -8.39 4.43
C VAL A 131 4.99 -8.83 3.17
N ILE A 132 4.86 -8.05 2.12
CA ILE A 132 5.59 -8.20 0.86
C ILE A 132 6.38 -6.89 0.69
N SER A 133 7.70 -6.94 0.83
CA SER A 133 8.51 -5.72 0.73
C SER A 133 9.79 -5.87 -0.08
N ASP A 134 10.15 -4.83 -0.81
CA ASP A 134 11.39 -4.76 -1.58
C ASP A 134 11.48 -5.93 -2.58
N VAL A 135 10.40 -6.15 -3.33
CA VAL A 135 10.25 -7.28 -4.25
C VAL A 135 10.09 -6.83 -5.69
N SER A 136 10.55 -7.67 -6.61
CA SER A 136 10.27 -7.54 -8.04
C SER A 136 9.35 -8.66 -8.52
N ILE A 137 8.11 -8.33 -8.86
CA ILE A 137 7.11 -9.27 -9.38
C ILE A 137 7.32 -9.43 -10.88
N HIS A 138 7.68 -10.63 -11.32
CA HIS A 138 7.88 -10.96 -12.72
C HIS A 138 6.59 -11.51 -13.31
N VAL A 139 6.03 -10.77 -14.28
CA VAL A 139 4.80 -11.16 -14.96
C VAL A 139 5.09 -11.42 -16.43
N GLY A 140 4.79 -12.62 -16.91
CA GLY A 140 4.85 -12.95 -18.33
C GLY A 140 3.66 -12.38 -19.10
N VAL A 141 3.88 -12.02 -20.37
CA VAL A 141 2.79 -11.54 -21.24
C VAL A 141 1.73 -12.63 -21.45
N ARG A 142 2.14 -13.90 -21.49
CA ARG A 142 1.22 -15.05 -21.58
C ARG A 142 0.35 -15.16 -20.33
N ASP A 143 0.93 -15.15 -19.14
CA ASP A 143 0.19 -15.21 -17.86
C ASP A 143 -0.86 -14.09 -17.77
N LEU A 144 -0.44 -12.89 -18.22
CA LEU A 144 -1.30 -11.71 -18.31
C LEU A 144 -2.47 -11.95 -19.29
N HIS A 145 -2.18 -12.45 -20.48
CA HIS A 145 -3.17 -12.76 -21.51
C HIS A 145 -4.16 -13.82 -21.02
N ASP A 146 -3.67 -14.92 -20.45
CA ASP A 146 -4.49 -16.02 -19.98
C ASP A 146 -5.41 -15.57 -18.84
N THR A 147 -4.91 -14.72 -17.93
CA THR A 147 -5.74 -14.09 -16.89
C THR A 147 -6.85 -13.24 -17.51
N VAL A 148 -6.54 -12.46 -18.56
CA VAL A 148 -7.53 -11.61 -19.28
C VAL A 148 -8.55 -12.40 -20.07
N GLN A 149 -8.21 -13.57 -20.59
CA GLN A 149 -9.19 -14.40 -21.30
C GLN A 149 -10.13 -15.12 -20.33
N ASN A 150 -9.67 -15.39 -19.10
CA ASN A 150 -10.39 -16.25 -18.15
C ASN A 150 -10.92 -15.49 -16.93
N ILE A 151 -11.09 -14.18 -17.03
CA ILE A 151 -11.40 -13.33 -15.88
C ILE A 151 -12.84 -13.45 -15.37
N GLU A 152 -13.76 -13.95 -16.18
CA GLU A 152 -15.05 -14.43 -15.69
C GLU A 152 -14.92 -15.60 -14.71
N ASN A 153 -13.81 -16.34 -14.78
CA ASN A 153 -13.50 -17.47 -13.94
C ASN A 153 -12.54 -17.12 -12.80
N ILE A 154 -12.27 -15.82 -12.56
CA ILE A 154 -11.49 -15.42 -11.38
C ILE A 154 -12.28 -15.81 -10.13
N THR A 155 -11.62 -16.53 -9.24
CA THR A 155 -12.22 -16.93 -7.98
C THR A 155 -12.36 -15.74 -7.05
N ARG A 156 -13.32 -15.78 -6.12
CA ARG A 156 -13.45 -14.74 -5.08
C ARG A 156 -12.16 -14.55 -4.29
N ASP A 157 -11.42 -15.64 -4.02
CA ASP A 157 -10.15 -15.56 -3.30
C ASP A 157 -9.05 -14.88 -4.12
N ALA A 158 -9.01 -15.11 -5.44
CA ALA A 158 -8.09 -14.41 -6.31
C ALA A 158 -8.47 -12.93 -6.49
N ASP A 159 -9.75 -12.60 -6.46
CA ASP A 159 -10.22 -11.20 -6.53
C ASP A 159 -9.95 -10.44 -5.22
N CYS A 160 -10.42 -11.01 -4.11
CA CYS A 160 -10.38 -10.42 -2.78
C CYS A 160 -9.10 -10.71 -1.98
N GLY A 161 -8.24 -11.60 -2.42
CA GLY A 161 -7.08 -12.01 -1.63
C GLY A 161 -7.47 -12.69 -0.32
N GLN A 162 -6.82 -12.26 0.77
CA GLN A 162 -7.06 -12.77 2.12
C GLN A 162 -7.96 -11.78 2.89
N LEU A 163 -9.18 -12.21 3.20
CA LEU A 163 -10.17 -11.40 3.93
C LEU A 163 -9.95 -11.43 5.44
N THR A 164 -9.16 -12.36 5.96
CA THR A 164 -8.86 -12.46 7.41
C THR A 164 -7.71 -11.55 7.87
N LEU A 165 -7.12 -10.77 6.96
CA LEU A 165 -6.01 -9.86 7.25
C LEU A 165 -6.37 -8.83 8.33
N HIS A 166 -5.45 -8.65 9.26
CA HIS A 166 -5.39 -7.54 10.21
C HIS A 166 -4.37 -6.48 9.76
N ARG A 167 -3.26 -6.92 9.17
CA ARG A 167 -2.20 -6.05 8.69
C ARG A 167 -1.70 -6.50 7.32
N MET A 168 -1.61 -5.55 6.40
CA MET A 168 -1.18 -5.76 5.03
C MET A 168 -0.11 -4.74 4.64
N VAL A 169 1.05 -5.21 4.21
CA VAL A 169 2.18 -4.36 3.76
C VAL A 169 2.61 -4.79 2.38
N PHE A 170 2.57 -3.87 1.44
CA PHE A 170 3.05 -3.98 0.06
C PHE A 170 3.99 -2.80 -0.22
N ARG A 171 5.26 -2.95 0.17
CA ARG A 171 6.24 -1.85 0.17
C ARG A 171 7.32 -2.00 -0.89
N ASN A 172 7.68 -0.93 -1.59
CA ASN A 172 8.75 -0.93 -2.60
C ASN A 172 8.59 -2.08 -3.62
N ILE A 173 7.37 -2.21 -4.16
CA ILE A 173 7.06 -3.28 -5.10
C ILE A 173 7.25 -2.76 -6.52
N HIS A 174 7.99 -3.53 -7.29
CA HIS A 174 8.20 -3.29 -8.71
C HIS A 174 7.63 -4.47 -9.49
N PHE A 175 7.00 -4.20 -10.63
CA PHE A 175 6.65 -5.27 -11.55
C PHE A 175 7.55 -5.17 -12.77
N ASN A 176 8.17 -6.29 -13.11
CA ASN A 176 9.00 -6.42 -14.30
C ASN A 176 8.32 -7.39 -15.26
N ARG A 177 8.52 -7.16 -16.56
CA ARG A 177 8.16 -8.12 -17.58
C ARG A 177 9.10 -9.31 -17.49
N LYS A 178 8.56 -10.53 -17.47
CA LYS A 178 9.37 -11.75 -17.60
C LYS A 178 9.89 -11.82 -19.04
N THR A 179 11.13 -11.40 -19.26
CA THR A 179 11.80 -11.55 -20.57
C THR A 179 12.05 -13.02 -20.83
N THR A 180 11.25 -13.63 -21.69
CA THR A 180 11.55 -14.96 -22.25
C THR A 180 11.93 -14.79 -23.71
N GLU A 181 12.96 -15.49 -24.18
CA GLU A 181 13.48 -15.39 -25.56
C GLU A 181 12.43 -15.67 -26.67
N SER A 182 11.27 -16.27 -26.33
CA SER A 182 10.18 -16.52 -27.30
C SER A 182 9.20 -15.35 -27.50
N GLU A 183 9.45 -14.17 -26.93
CA GLU A 183 8.52 -13.02 -26.98
C GLU A 183 8.48 -12.27 -28.34
N LEU A 184 9.04 -12.86 -29.40
CA LEU A 184 8.89 -12.38 -30.78
C LEU A 184 7.42 -12.40 -31.25
N ASP A 185 6.54 -13.18 -30.62
CA ASP A 185 5.11 -13.27 -30.99
C ASP A 185 4.22 -12.13 -30.48
N VAL A 186 4.73 -11.23 -29.61
CA VAL A 186 3.95 -10.09 -29.09
C VAL A 186 3.68 -9.03 -30.17
N HIS A 187 4.37 -9.08 -31.32
CA HIS A 187 4.09 -8.22 -32.45
C HIS A 187 2.72 -8.47 -33.13
N LEU A 188 2.08 -9.63 -32.91
CA LEU A 188 0.81 -9.96 -33.56
C LEU A 188 -0.44 -9.41 -32.84
N TYR A 189 -0.32 -8.91 -31.60
CA TYR A 189 -1.47 -8.44 -30.82
C TYR A 189 -1.60 -6.90 -30.76
N GLY A 190 -0.75 -6.16 -31.47
CA GLY A 190 -0.54 -4.73 -31.29
C GLY A 190 -1.43 -3.75 -32.07
N HIS A 191 -2.40 -4.19 -32.87
CA HIS A 191 -3.02 -3.28 -33.86
C HIS A 191 -4.48 -2.87 -33.69
N ASN A 192 -5.21 -3.34 -32.69
CA ASN A 192 -6.55 -2.81 -32.40
C ASN A 192 -6.50 -1.99 -31.12
N SER A 193 -6.30 -0.68 -31.31
CA SER A 193 -6.37 0.35 -30.28
C SER A 193 -7.66 0.23 -29.49
N THR A 194 -7.58 -0.34 -28.29
CA THR A 194 -8.68 -0.26 -27.33
C THR A 194 -8.74 1.16 -26.82
N ASP A 195 -9.81 1.82 -27.19
CA ASP A 195 -10.17 3.16 -26.81
C ASP A 195 -10.25 3.26 -25.28
N GLU A 196 -9.92 4.42 -24.71
CA GLU A 196 -9.89 4.65 -23.26
C GLU A 196 -11.29 4.46 -22.63
N SER A 197 -12.34 4.56 -23.45
CA SER A 197 -13.75 4.31 -23.13
C SER A 197 -14.07 2.84 -22.82
N ASP A 198 -13.28 1.89 -23.34
CA ASP A 198 -13.43 0.50 -22.93
C ASP A 198 -13.08 0.36 -21.44
N PHE A 199 -12.12 1.11 -20.86
CA PHE A 199 -11.71 0.97 -19.45
C PHE A 199 -12.84 1.14 -18.39
N VAL A 200 -14.02 1.62 -18.80
CA VAL A 200 -15.17 1.94 -17.93
C VAL A 200 -15.99 0.72 -17.50
N ALA A 201 -15.76 -0.49 -18.02
CA ALA A 201 -16.40 -1.72 -17.47
C ALA A 201 -15.81 -2.19 -16.12
N ALA A 202 -15.26 -1.27 -15.31
CA ALA A 202 -14.92 -1.49 -13.90
C ALA A 202 -16.12 -1.91 -13.04
N ASP A 203 -17.35 -1.72 -13.55
CA ASP A 203 -18.59 -2.24 -12.97
C ASP A 203 -18.74 -3.78 -13.06
N SER A 204 -17.79 -4.49 -13.67
CA SER A 204 -17.84 -5.96 -13.86
C SER A 204 -16.99 -6.77 -12.88
N LEU A 205 -16.42 -6.16 -11.84
CA LEU A 205 -15.80 -6.93 -10.76
C LEU A 205 -16.88 -7.74 -10.04
N VAL A 206 -16.76 -9.07 -10.13
CA VAL A 206 -17.81 -10.03 -9.74
C VAL A 206 -18.00 -10.07 -8.22
N HIS A 207 -16.97 -9.70 -7.45
CA HIS A 207 -16.98 -9.90 -6.00
C HIS A 207 -16.81 -8.59 -5.24
N HIS A 208 -17.73 -8.35 -4.30
CA HIS A 208 -17.54 -7.38 -3.24
C HIS A 208 -16.71 -7.99 -2.10
N CYS A 209 -15.63 -7.31 -1.74
CA CYS A 209 -14.68 -7.77 -0.72
C CYS A 209 -14.85 -6.96 0.58
N SER A 210 -14.98 -7.64 1.72
CA SER A 210 -15.16 -6.97 3.02
C SER A 210 -14.03 -7.35 3.96
N TYR A 211 -13.10 -6.43 4.19
CA TYR A 211 -11.93 -6.63 5.04
C TYR A 211 -12.25 -6.23 6.48
N ASN A 212 -13.07 -7.04 7.13
CA ASN A 212 -13.65 -6.73 8.45
C ASN A 212 -12.63 -6.68 9.59
N ASN A 213 -11.42 -7.20 9.37
CA ASN A 213 -10.38 -7.28 10.38
C ASN A 213 -9.18 -6.36 10.09
N LEU A 214 -9.08 -5.80 8.89
CA LEU A 214 -7.91 -5.04 8.46
C LEU A 214 -7.87 -3.70 9.19
N THR A 215 -6.82 -3.49 9.99
CA THR A 215 -6.60 -2.26 10.77
C THR A 215 -5.43 -1.44 10.23
N SER A 216 -4.48 -2.03 9.50
CA SER A 216 -3.32 -1.33 8.96
C SER A 216 -3.00 -1.80 7.54
N LEU A 217 -2.92 -0.84 6.61
CA LEU A 217 -2.57 -1.03 5.21
C LEU A 217 -1.40 -0.12 4.85
N ASP A 218 -0.30 -0.69 4.35
CA ASP A 218 0.89 0.04 3.93
C ASP A 218 1.22 -0.29 2.48
N GLU A 219 1.16 0.70 1.61
CA GLU A 219 1.48 0.61 0.18
C GLU A 219 2.62 1.58 -0.20
N SER A 220 3.57 1.81 0.71
CA SER A 220 4.64 2.79 0.52
C SER A 220 5.65 2.40 -0.57
N GLY A 221 6.23 3.37 -1.26
CA GLY A 221 7.33 3.15 -2.22
C GLY A 221 6.94 2.47 -3.53
N SER A 222 5.65 2.19 -3.72
CA SER A 222 5.09 1.59 -4.92
C SER A 222 4.74 2.68 -5.94
N ARG A 223 5.79 3.30 -6.52
CA ARG A 223 5.69 4.42 -7.49
C ARG A 223 4.89 4.08 -8.75
N SER A 224 4.70 2.80 -9.03
CA SER A 224 3.86 2.28 -10.10
C SER A 224 2.47 1.91 -9.58
N MET A 225 1.88 2.72 -8.70
CA MET A 225 0.47 2.58 -8.31
C MET A 225 -0.45 3.18 -9.37
N GLY A 226 -1.47 2.41 -9.73
CA GLY A 226 -2.29 2.75 -10.90
C GLY A 226 -3.10 3.99 -10.66
N LYS A 227 -3.29 4.80 -11.72
CA LYS A 227 -4.30 5.87 -11.71
C LYS A 227 -5.66 5.38 -11.20
N TYR A 228 -5.97 4.10 -11.44
CA TYR A 228 -7.22 3.45 -11.05
C TYR A 228 -7.12 2.57 -9.79
N HIS A 229 -5.94 2.41 -9.18
CA HIS A 229 -5.74 1.50 -8.03
C HIS A 229 -6.70 1.84 -6.88
N LEU A 230 -6.65 3.07 -6.41
CA LEU A 230 -7.50 3.54 -5.30
C LEU A 230 -8.99 3.57 -5.66
N ARG A 231 -9.31 3.82 -6.94
CA ARG A 231 -10.68 3.78 -7.43
C ARG A 231 -11.26 2.38 -7.27
N LEU A 232 -10.54 1.37 -7.74
CA LEU A 232 -10.98 -0.02 -7.70
C LEU A 232 -11.01 -0.58 -6.29
N LEU A 233 -10.00 -0.22 -5.49
CA LEU A 233 -9.93 -0.57 -4.07
C LEU A 233 -11.19 -0.11 -3.35
N THR A 234 -11.67 1.11 -3.61
CA THR A 234 -12.81 1.70 -2.88
C THR A 234 -14.18 1.38 -3.50
N GLU A 235 -14.26 1.07 -4.79
CA GLU A 235 -15.54 0.73 -5.46
C GLU A 235 -16.00 -0.70 -5.17
N THR A 236 -15.05 -1.61 -4.94
CA THR A 236 -15.36 -3.05 -4.81
C THR A 236 -15.05 -3.62 -3.45
N SER A 237 -14.40 -2.84 -2.58
CA SER A 237 -14.03 -3.30 -1.26
C SER A 237 -14.45 -2.34 -0.15
N MET A 238 -14.73 -2.93 1.01
CA MET A 238 -15.04 -2.20 2.24
C MET A 238 -13.98 -2.46 3.30
N PHE A 239 -13.63 -1.39 4.02
CA PHE A 239 -12.58 -1.39 5.04
C PHE A 239 -13.11 -0.84 6.36
N PRO A 240 -14.10 -1.52 6.98
CA PRO A 240 -14.83 -0.98 8.12
C PRO A 240 -13.98 -0.80 9.37
N ARG A 241 -12.78 -1.40 9.46
CA ARG A 241 -11.90 -1.30 10.64
C ARG A 241 -10.53 -0.71 10.35
N LEU A 242 -10.29 -0.21 9.14
CA LEU A 242 -8.97 0.32 8.79
C LEU A 242 -8.69 1.58 9.62
N GLU A 243 -7.62 1.55 10.41
CA GLU A 243 -7.17 2.65 11.28
C GLU A 243 -5.95 3.36 10.72
N GLU A 244 -5.09 2.67 9.98
CA GLU A 244 -3.86 3.21 9.41
C GLU A 244 -3.79 2.91 7.91
N TYR A 245 -3.55 3.95 7.11
CA TYR A 245 -3.26 3.81 5.69
C TYR A 245 -2.01 4.61 5.34
N ILE A 246 -0.95 3.87 4.97
CA ILE A 246 0.37 4.41 4.72
C ILE A 246 0.66 4.35 3.21
N LEU A 247 0.93 5.51 2.64
CA LEU A 247 1.12 5.78 1.21
C LEU A 247 2.36 6.65 0.97
N ARG A 248 3.41 6.43 1.77
CA ARG A 248 4.65 7.20 1.75
C ARG A 248 5.48 6.94 0.49
N ASN A 249 6.16 7.96 -0.04
CA ASN A 249 7.12 7.83 -1.16
C ASN A 249 6.52 7.17 -2.42
N ASN A 250 5.33 7.59 -2.82
CA ASN A 250 4.60 7.06 -3.98
C ASN A 250 4.56 8.04 -5.17
N ASN A 251 5.33 9.13 -5.12
CA ASN A 251 5.39 10.18 -6.15
C ASN A 251 4.03 10.86 -6.45
N PHE A 252 3.09 10.89 -5.49
CA PHE A 252 1.84 11.60 -5.70
C PHE A 252 2.08 13.10 -5.83
N SER A 253 1.65 13.69 -6.95
CA SER A 253 1.68 15.15 -7.14
C SER A 253 0.43 15.85 -6.60
N HIS A 254 -0.66 15.10 -6.41
CA HIS A 254 -1.94 15.55 -5.87
C HIS A 254 -2.54 14.46 -4.97
N VAL A 255 -3.36 14.85 -3.99
CA VAL A 255 -4.11 13.87 -3.17
C VAL A 255 -5.11 13.14 -4.07
N PRO A 256 -5.06 11.80 -4.18
CA PRO A 256 -5.99 11.02 -4.99
C PRO A 256 -7.45 11.28 -4.61
N HIS A 257 -8.34 11.42 -5.59
CA HIS A 257 -9.75 11.81 -5.38
C HIS A 257 -10.49 10.95 -4.32
N LYS A 258 -10.29 9.62 -4.32
CA LYS A 258 -10.92 8.73 -3.32
C LYS A 258 -10.39 8.93 -1.89
N LEU A 259 -9.18 9.49 -1.75
CA LEU A 259 -8.62 9.90 -0.47
C LEU A 259 -9.05 11.31 -0.06
N GLN A 260 -9.52 12.15 -0.98
CA GLN A 260 -10.12 13.43 -0.61
C GLN A 260 -11.42 13.22 0.19
N THR A 261 -12.17 12.17 -0.15
CA THR A 261 -13.41 11.74 0.53
C THR A 261 -13.21 10.48 1.39
N TRP A 262 -12.00 10.29 1.93
CA TRP A 262 -11.59 9.04 2.60
C TRP A 262 -12.55 8.60 3.72
N THR A 263 -13.24 9.53 4.36
CA THR A 263 -14.17 9.30 5.48
C THR A 263 -15.35 8.42 5.09
N HIS A 264 -15.74 8.39 3.81
CA HIS A 264 -16.76 7.50 3.28
C HIS A 264 -16.24 6.09 3.07
N ASN A 265 -14.99 5.98 2.58
CA ASN A 265 -14.39 4.70 2.16
C ASN A 265 -13.70 3.98 3.34
N PHE A 266 -13.23 4.74 4.33
CA PHE A 266 -12.43 4.31 5.48
C PHE A 266 -12.94 5.00 6.76
N PRO A 267 -14.14 4.64 7.27
CA PRO A 267 -14.81 5.39 8.32
C PRO A 267 -14.05 5.44 9.65
N ASN A 268 -13.21 4.43 9.92
CA ASN A 268 -12.41 4.32 11.14
C ASN A 268 -10.95 4.74 10.97
N LEU A 269 -10.58 5.33 9.82
CA LEU A 269 -9.19 5.71 9.56
C LEU A 269 -8.77 6.85 10.50
N ARG A 270 -7.61 6.65 11.14
CA ARG A 270 -7.02 7.53 12.15
C ARG A 270 -5.68 8.07 11.72
N VAL A 271 -4.92 7.32 10.93
CA VAL A 271 -3.64 7.76 10.37
C VAL A 271 -3.69 7.61 8.86
N LEU A 272 -3.52 8.72 8.15
CA LEU A 272 -3.29 8.75 6.72
C LEU A 272 -1.88 9.32 6.49
N ASP A 273 -0.93 8.47 6.11
CA ASP A 273 0.44 8.88 5.84
C ASP A 273 0.65 9.05 4.33
N LEU A 274 0.82 10.30 3.91
CA LEU A 274 1.13 10.73 2.56
C LEU A 274 2.50 11.43 2.50
N SER A 275 3.39 11.15 3.46
CA SER A 275 4.71 11.75 3.55
C SER A 275 5.63 11.33 2.38
N GLU A 276 6.67 12.14 2.14
CA GLU A 276 7.69 11.88 1.10
C GLU A 276 7.12 11.71 -0.32
N ASN A 277 5.99 12.35 -0.61
CA ASN A 277 5.43 12.43 -1.96
C ASN A 277 5.85 13.75 -2.64
N GLU A 278 5.16 14.10 -3.72
CA GLU A 278 5.45 15.27 -4.56
C GLU A 278 4.30 16.29 -4.49
N LEU A 279 3.51 16.27 -3.41
CA LEU A 279 2.28 17.05 -3.28
C LEU A 279 2.62 18.54 -3.23
N VAL A 280 2.00 19.34 -4.10
CA VAL A 280 2.15 20.81 -4.09
C VAL A 280 1.03 21.50 -3.30
N ALA A 281 -0.10 20.80 -3.13
CA ALA A 281 -1.28 21.23 -2.40
C ALA A 281 -2.03 19.98 -1.90
N PHE A 282 -2.96 20.19 -0.97
CA PHE A 282 -3.87 19.15 -0.49
C PHE A 282 -5.27 19.73 -0.29
N GLU A 283 -6.28 18.90 -0.57
CA GLU A 283 -7.69 19.20 -0.36
C GLU A 283 -8.37 17.93 0.15
N PHE A 284 -9.19 18.07 1.17
CA PHE A 284 -10.00 16.98 1.72
C PHE A 284 -11.44 17.47 1.79
N ASP A 285 -12.36 16.69 1.22
CA ASP A 285 -13.78 16.90 1.40
C ASP A 285 -14.19 16.25 2.72
N LEU A 286 -14.39 17.12 3.70
CA LEU A 286 -14.70 16.75 5.06
C LEU A 286 -16.14 17.11 5.44
N VAL A 287 -17.02 17.33 4.45
CA VAL A 287 -18.43 17.70 4.68
C VAL A 287 -19.16 16.65 5.52
N THR A 288 -18.81 15.36 5.36
CA THR A 288 -19.46 14.25 6.09
C THR A 288 -18.88 13.92 7.46
N VAL A 289 -17.75 14.51 7.85
CA VAL A 289 -17.15 14.26 9.18
C VAL A 289 -17.97 14.90 10.32
N ALA A 290 -18.71 15.96 9.99
CA ALA A 290 -19.41 16.81 10.96
C ALA A 290 -20.67 16.16 11.61
N GLN A 291 -21.01 14.91 11.32
CA GLN A 291 -22.22 14.25 11.84
C GLN A 291 -22.04 13.47 13.16
N GLY A 292 -20.95 13.69 13.91
CA GLY A 292 -20.88 13.34 15.34
C GLY A 292 -20.80 11.85 15.68
N LEU A 293 -20.45 10.98 14.72
CA LEU A 293 -20.38 9.52 14.93
C LEU A 293 -18.98 9.00 15.31
N PHE A 294 -17.99 9.87 15.52
CA PHE A 294 -16.61 9.43 15.68
C PHE A 294 -16.15 9.42 17.14
N ASN A 295 -15.49 8.32 17.49
CA ASN A 295 -14.87 8.07 18.79
C ASN A 295 -13.78 9.12 19.08
N THR A 296 -13.58 9.44 20.35
CA THR A 296 -12.81 10.56 20.96
C THR A 296 -11.31 10.70 20.62
N LYS A 297 -10.79 10.04 19.58
CA LYS A 297 -9.36 10.08 19.22
C LYS A 297 -9.14 10.94 17.97
N TYR A 298 -8.15 11.84 18.03
CA TYR A 298 -7.76 12.66 16.89
C TYR A 298 -7.26 11.82 15.71
N ARG A 299 -7.33 12.40 14.52
CA ARG A 299 -6.85 11.85 13.26
C ARG A 299 -5.56 12.56 12.86
N LEU A 300 -4.57 11.83 12.37
CA LEU A 300 -3.32 12.37 11.85
C LEU A 300 -3.30 12.21 10.34
N ILE A 301 -3.09 13.33 9.64
CA ILE A 301 -2.73 13.35 8.23
C ILE A 301 -1.27 13.78 8.15
N ASP A 302 -0.38 12.83 7.83
CA ASP A 302 1.05 13.10 7.68
C ASP A 302 1.35 13.50 6.23
N LEU A 303 1.74 14.76 6.06
CA LEU A 303 2.10 15.37 4.77
C LEU A 303 3.56 15.82 4.76
N ARG A 304 4.41 15.28 5.64
CA ARG A 304 5.81 15.68 5.73
C ARG A 304 6.58 15.45 4.44
N LYS A 305 7.62 16.26 4.23
CA LYS A 305 8.55 16.12 3.09
C LYS A 305 7.84 16.05 1.72
N ASN A 306 6.85 16.92 1.54
CA ASN A 306 6.21 17.16 0.26
C ASN A 306 6.71 18.51 -0.33
N LYS A 307 6.03 19.03 -1.36
CA LYS A 307 6.32 20.30 -2.02
C LYS A 307 5.27 21.37 -1.70
N ILE A 308 4.60 21.28 -0.55
CA ILE A 308 3.50 22.17 -0.19
C ILE A 308 4.08 23.55 0.18
N GLY A 309 3.77 24.56 -0.62
CA GLY A 309 4.20 25.94 -0.38
C GLY A 309 3.20 26.77 0.42
N SER A 310 1.91 26.44 0.36
CA SER A 310 0.84 27.15 1.05
C SER A 310 -0.36 26.24 1.27
N VAL A 311 -1.22 26.60 2.22
CA VAL A 311 -2.52 25.94 2.44
C VAL A 311 -3.61 26.85 1.90
N SER A 312 -4.59 26.30 1.18
CA SER A 312 -5.72 27.10 0.70
C SER A 312 -6.61 27.56 1.86
N ILE A 313 -7.26 28.71 1.72
CA ILE A 313 -8.20 29.26 2.72
C ILE A 313 -9.29 28.23 3.01
N GLU A 314 -9.87 27.65 1.95
CA GLU A 314 -10.89 26.60 2.07
C GLU A 314 -10.37 25.37 2.81
N GLY A 315 -9.14 24.92 2.51
CA GLY A 315 -8.49 23.82 3.22
C GLY A 315 -8.34 24.12 4.71
N ALA A 316 -7.86 25.31 5.07
CA ALA A 316 -7.72 25.73 6.47
C ALA A 316 -9.08 25.81 7.20
N MET A 317 -10.09 26.42 6.58
CA MET A 317 -11.45 26.50 7.13
C MET A 317 -12.08 25.13 7.32
N ASN A 318 -11.88 24.21 6.37
CA ASN A 318 -12.36 22.83 6.47
C ASN A 318 -11.74 22.09 7.66
N LEU A 319 -10.45 22.28 7.90
CA LEU A 319 -9.76 21.71 9.07
C LEU A 319 -10.29 22.29 10.39
N GLN A 320 -10.47 23.61 10.47
CA GLN A 320 -11.02 24.29 11.65
C GLN A 320 -12.41 23.77 12.02
N ARG A 321 -13.29 23.58 11.03
CA ARG A 321 -14.68 23.14 11.26
C ARG A 321 -14.80 21.77 11.94
N ILE A 322 -13.78 20.91 11.80
CA ILE A 322 -13.82 19.53 12.34
C ILE A 322 -13.12 19.47 13.68
N GLY A 323 -12.03 20.22 13.86
CA GLY A 323 -11.31 20.37 15.13
C GLY A 323 -10.56 19.13 15.65
N ASP A 324 -10.72 17.96 15.04
CA ASP A 324 -10.14 16.68 15.52
C ASP A 324 -9.14 16.05 14.53
N ILE A 325 -8.70 16.81 13.53
CA ILE A 325 -7.68 16.37 12.57
C ILE A 325 -6.42 17.18 12.83
N ILE A 326 -5.29 16.51 13.00
CA ILE A 326 -3.93 17.07 13.04
C ILE A 326 -3.30 16.87 11.67
N VAL A 327 -2.78 17.96 11.10
CA VAL A 327 -2.05 17.92 9.83
C VAL A 327 -0.59 18.21 10.07
N ASP A 328 0.29 17.26 9.75
CA ASP A 328 1.73 17.41 9.88
C ASP A 328 2.35 17.88 8.56
N LEU A 329 2.73 19.16 8.50
CA LEU A 329 3.39 19.79 7.34
C LEU A 329 4.89 20.00 7.53
N ARG A 330 5.53 19.34 8.50
CA ARG A 330 6.97 19.52 8.69
C ARG A 330 7.75 19.17 7.42
N GLU A 331 8.90 19.83 7.25
CA GLU A 331 9.78 19.60 6.10
C GLU A 331 9.14 19.91 4.72
N ASN A 332 8.19 20.85 4.68
CA ASN A 332 7.63 21.42 3.43
C ASN A 332 8.18 22.83 3.15
N PRO A 333 8.23 23.27 1.88
CA PRO A 333 8.69 24.60 1.48
C PRO A 333 7.66 25.72 1.77
N LEU A 334 7.14 25.80 3.00
CA LEU A 334 6.08 26.74 3.39
C LEU A 334 6.48 28.20 3.19
N TYR A 335 5.62 28.96 2.51
CA TYR A 335 5.75 30.39 2.30
C TYR A 335 4.90 31.16 3.32
N CYS A 336 5.56 31.63 4.38
CA CYS A 336 4.94 32.35 5.49
C CYS A 336 4.68 33.80 5.12
N ASN A 337 3.51 34.00 4.50
CA ASN A 337 2.89 35.28 4.24
C ASN A 337 1.41 35.20 4.67
N CYS A 338 0.61 36.21 4.34
CA CYS A 338 -0.78 36.22 4.76
C CYS A 338 -1.67 35.12 4.19
N ARG A 339 -1.27 34.41 3.12
CA ARG A 339 -2.02 33.23 2.65
C ARG A 339 -1.99 32.07 3.64
N LEU A 340 -1.01 32.04 4.55
CA LEU A 340 -0.87 31.00 5.57
C LEU A 340 -1.50 31.43 6.91
N ALA A 341 -2.09 32.62 7.00
CA ALA A 341 -2.66 33.15 8.23
C ALA A 341 -3.79 32.26 8.79
N ASP A 342 -4.69 31.78 7.93
CA ASP A 342 -5.78 30.90 8.34
C ASP A 342 -5.28 29.55 8.86
N PHE A 343 -4.27 28.99 8.19
CA PHE A 343 -3.65 27.76 8.64
C PHE A 343 -2.92 27.93 9.98
N ARG A 344 -2.24 29.06 10.18
CA ARG A 344 -1.62 29.40 11.47
C ARG A 344 -2.65 29.46 12.59
N ARG A 345 -3.79 30.11 12.37
CA ARG A 345 -4.89 30.19 13.34
C ARG A 345 -5.40 28.79 13.70
N TYR A 346 -5.61 27.94 12.70
CA TYR A 346 -5.92 26.52 12.91
C TYR A 346 -4.85 25.82 13.78
N LEU A 347 -3.55 26.01 13.49
CA LEU A 347 -2.49 25.40 14.29
C LEU A 347 -2.50 25.91 15.75
N GLN A 348 -2.78 27.19 15.98
CA GLN A 348 -2.89 27.77 17.32
C GLN A 348 -4.04 27.14 18.10
N GLU A 349 -5.22 27.05 17.50
CA GLU A 349 -6.40 26.40 18.10
C GLU A 349 -6.09 24.94 18.47
N MET A 350 -5.41 24.19 17.59
CA MET A 350 -4.99 22.82 17.85
C MET A 350 -3.95 22.76 18.98
N TYR A 351 -2.95 23.65 18.97
CA TYR A 351 -1.91 23.69 20.00
C TYR A 351 -2.46 23.99 21.40
N GLU A 352 -3.46 24.86 21.50
CA GLU A 352 -4.15 25.18 22.76
C GLU A 352 -5.07 24.04 23.22
N LYS A 353 -5.76 23.39 22.26
CA LYS A 353 -6.67 22.27 22.52
C LYS A 353 -5.94 21.04 23.05
N TYR A 354 -4.83 20.65 22.42
CA TYR A 354 -4.09 19.43 22.78
C TYR A 354 -3.00 19.74 23.80
N GLN A 355 -3.15 19.18 25.00
CA GLN A 355 -2.19 19.37 26.10
C GLN A 355 -1.04 18.35 26.09
N ASP A 356 -1.10 17.32 25.24
CA ASP A 356 -0.04 16.32 25.16
C ASP A 356 1.21 16.91 24.50
N GLU A 357 2.37 16.62 25.10
CA GLU A 357 3.66 17.17 24.70
C GLU A 357 4.04 16.77 23.27
N HIS A 358 3.70 15.54 22.87
CA HIS A 358 4.02 15.02 21.54
C HIS A 358 3.31 15.79 20.42
N THR A 359 2.01 16.02 20.56
CA THR A 359 1.22 16.80 19.60
C THR A 359 1.69 18.25 19.58
N ARG A 360 1.93 18.87 20.75
CA ARG A 360 2.44 20.25 20.82
C ARG A 360 3.80 20.38 20.13
N GLN A 361 4.69 19.40 20.32
CA GLN A 361 5.97 19.36 19.62
C GLN A 361 5.77 19.27 18.11
N LEU A 362 4.95 18.33 17.64
CA LEU A 362 4.64 18.15 16.21
C LEU A 362 4.13 19.45 15.56
N LEU A 363 3.21 20.16 16.21
CA LEU A 363 2.66 21.42 15.71
C LEU A 363 3.71 22.56 15.72
N SER A 364 4.51 22.65 16.78
CA SER A 364 5.54 23.70 16.93
C SER A 364 6.72 23.55 15.96
N ASP A 365 7.01 22.32 15.54
CA ASP A 365 8.09 21.99 14.61
C ASP A 365 7.76 22.34 13.13
N ILE A 366 6.52 22.77 12.83
CA ILE A 366 6.15 23.26 11.50
C ILE A 366 6.82 24.63 11.28
N LYS A 367 7.71 24.69 10.29
CA LYS A 367 8.60 25.84 10.07
C LYS A 367 8.40 26.49 8.71
N CYS A 368 8.58 27.79 8.67
CA CYS A 368 8.66 28.58 7.46
C CYS A 368 9.94 28.23 6.67
N SER A 369 9.80 28.08 5.36
CA SER A 369 10.94 27.97 4.44
C SER A 369 11.20 29.29 3.70
N LEU A 370 10.13 30.01 3.40
CA LEU A 370 10.16 31.31 2.74
C LEU A 370 9.26 32.30 3.50
N PRO A 371 9.46 33.62 3.35
CA PRO A 371 10.65 34.26 2.76
C PRO A 371 11.92 33.97 3.59
N PHE A 372 13.11 34.25 3.02
CA PHE A 372 14.40 33.84 3.63
C PHE A 372 14.64 34.40 5.03
N ASN A 373 14.12 35.58 5.36
CA ASN A 373 14.22 36.19 6.69
C ASN A 373 13.39 35.45 7.76
N LEU A 374 12.44 34.60 7.36
CA LEU A 374 11.62 33.78 8.25
C LEU A 374 12.04 32.30 8.24
N ARG A 375 13.11 31.95 7.52
CA ARG A 375 13.51 30.56 7.35
C ARG A 375 13.80 29.90 8.70
N ASN A 376 13.24 28.71 8.90
CA ASN A 376 13.30 27.92 10.13
C ASN A 376 12.54 28.48 11.34
N SER A 377 11.90 29.65 11.23
CA SER A 377 10.98 30.14 12.26
C SER A 377 9.74 29.25 12.30
N SER A 378 9.24 28.98 13.51
CA SER A 378 7.98 28.24 13.68
C SER A 378 6.81 29.06 13.13
N VAL A 379 5.85 28.42 12.46
CA VAL A 379 4.61 29.08 12.03
C VAL A 379 3.81 29.61 13.24
N LEU A 380 3.97 29.00 14.41
CA LEU A 380 3.34 29.40 15.65
C LEU A 380 4.06 30.54 16.40
N ASP A 381 5.20 31.02 15.90
CA ASP A 381 5.94 32.11 16.53
C ASP A 381 5.11 33.42 16.49
N SER A 382 4.88 34.02 17.66
CA SER A 382 4.11 35.27 17.80
C SER A 382 4.81 36.47 17.16
N SER A 383 6.15 36.45 17.02
CA SER A 383 6.89 37.53 16.36
C SER A 383 6.52 37.70 14.88
N LEU A 384 5.90 36.69 14.28
CA LEU A 384 5.50 36.67 12.87
C LEU A 384 4.14 37.33 12.58
N ASP A 385 3.40 37.81 13.59
CA ASP A 385 2.03 38.34 13.44
C ASP A 385 1.89 39.34 12.28
N HIS A 386 2.85 40.25 12.15
CA HIS A 386 2.84 41.28 11.11
C HIS A 386 2.99 40.75 9.67
N PHE A 387 3.54 39.54 9.47
CA PHE A 387 3.62 38.91 8.15
C PHE A 387 2.34 38.16 7.76
N PHE A 388 1.48 37.88 8.74
CA PHE A 388 0.20 37.21 8.53
C PHE A 388 -0.97 38.18 8.40
N ASN A 389 -0.81 39.45 8.79
CA ASN A 389 -1.83 40.49 8.66
C ASN A 389 -1.92 40.99 7.20
N CYS A 390 -2.84 40.38 6.46
CA CYS A 390 -3.57 41.00 5.34
C CYS A 390 -5.02 41.27 5.83
#